data_AF-A0A256HZ48-F1
#
_entry.id   AF-A0A256HZ48-F1
#
_cell.length_a   1.000
_cell.length_b   1.000
_cell.length_c   1.000
_cell.angle_alpha   90.00
_cell.angle_beta   90.00
_cell.angle_gamma   90.00
#
_symmetry.space_group_name_H-M   'P 1'
#
loop_
_entity.id
_entity.type
_entity.pdbx_description
1 polymer ?
#
loop_
_entity_poly.entity_id
_entity_poly.type
_entity_poly.pdbx_seq_one_letter_code
_entity_poly.pdbx_strand_id
1 'polypeptide(L)'
;MTEIDLADGTYTAVVDAVEDGFATLFFERDGDEVGNVVLGVDRLPDDGRHADAILDVEVEDGSIATATYEPERTSSRSEAAQDRFDRLSSRPPKDDDK
;
A
#
# COMPACT_ATOMS: atom_id res chain seq x y z
N MET A 1 9.30 -6.05 21.57
CA MET A 1 9.50 -6.44 20.16
C MET A 1 8.13 -6.82 19.67
N THR A 2 7.62 -6.15 18.64
CA THR A 2 6.38 -6.59 18.00
C THR A 2 6.74 -7.82 17.19
N GLU A 3 6.22 -8.97 17.61
CA GLU A 3 6.43 -10.24 16.91
C GLU A 3 5.39 -10.34 15.80
N ILE A 4 5.87 -10.56 14.58
CA ILE A 4 5.05 -10.73 13.39
C ILE A 4 4.73 -12.23 13.30
N ASP A 5 3.44 -12.57 13.39
CA ASP A 5 2.96 -13.96 13.26
C ASP A 5 2.90 -14.39 11.79
N LEU A 6 4.00 -14.20 11.06
CA LEU A 6 4.17 -14.59 9.67
C LEU A 6 5.43 -15.44 9.53
N ALA A 7 5.40 -16.39 8.61
CA ALA A 7 6.59 -17.13 8.24
C ALA A 7 7.65 -16.20 7.61
N ASP A 8 8.91 -16.61 7.68
CA ASP A 8 9.99 -15.86 7.05
C ASP A 8 9.80 -15.77 5.53
N GLY A 9 10.07 -14.61 4.96
CA GLY A 9 10.02 -14.36 3.52
C GLY A 9 9.52 -12.97 3.13
N THR A 10 9.30 -12.78 1.84
CA THR A 10 8.85 -11.50 1.27
C THR A 10 7.32 -11.39 1.23
N TYR A 11 6.84 -10.20 1.57
CA TYR A 11 5.44 -9.81 1.63
C TYR A 11 5.27 -8.38 1.10
N THR A 12 4.12 -8.09 0.49
CA THR A 12 3.71 -6.70 0.23
C THR A 12 3.03 -6.18 1.47
N ALA A 13 3.48 -5.05 2.02
CA ALA A 13 2.86 -4.41 3.17
C ALA A 13 2.22 -3.08 2.80
N VAL A 14 1.00 -2.85 3.26
CA VAL A 14 0.27 -1.60 3.08
C VAL A 14 0.18 -0.88 4.41
N VAL A 15 0.59 0.39 4.43
CA VAL A 15 0.44 1.26 5.59
C VAL A 15 -0.99 1.78 5.63
N ASP A 16 -1.78 1.31 6.60
CA ASP A 16 -3.18 1.72 6.78
C ASP A 16 -3.26 3.10 7.44
N ALA A 17 -2.55 3.26 8.56
CA ALA A 17 -2.54 4.51 9.33
C ALA A 17 -1.16 4.76 9.94
N VAL A 18 -0.84 6.06 10.10
CA VAL A 18 0.34 6.53 10.83
C VAL A 18 -0.11 7.56 11.86
N GLU A 19 -0.03 7.20 13.14
CA GLU A 19 -0.54 8.01 14.25
C GLU A 19 0.42 7.93 15.44
N ASP A 20 0.66 9.06 16.10
CA ASP A 20 1.48 9.15 17.33
C ASP A 20 2.88 8.49 17.22
N GLY A 21 3.47 8.45 16.01
CA GLY A 21 4.77 7.82 15.77
C GLY A 21 4.71 6.29 15.60
N PHE A 22 3.52 5.72 15.47
CA PHE A 22 3.29 4.32 15.13
C PHE A 22 2.62 4.20 13.77
N ALA A 23 2.91 3.10 13.08
CA ALA A 23 2.30 2.73 11.83
C ALA A 23 1.65 1.36 11.94
N THR A 24 0.44 1.24 11.42
CA THR A 24 -0.28 -0.03 11.25
C THR A 24 -0.02 -0.53 9.84
N LEU A 25 0.56 -1.73 9.73
CA LEU A 25 0.87 -2.37 8.46
C LEU A 25 0.04 -3.64 8.30
N PHE A 26 -0.53 -3.82 7.13
CA PHE A 26 -1.19 -5.05 6.69
C PHE A 26 -0.31 -5.75 5.66
N PHE A 27 -0.08 -7.04 5.84
CA PHE A 27 0.71 -7.86 4.94
C PHE A 27 -0.20 -8.63 4.00
N GLU A 28 0.17 -8.60 2.73
CA GLU A 28 -0.50 -9.29 1.64
C GLU A 28 0.49 -10.24 0.95
N ARG A 29 -0.01 -11.40 0.56
CA ARG A 29 0.68 -12.35 -0.34
C ARG A 29 -0.32 -12.82 -1.39
N ASP A 30 0.07 -12.72 -2.66
CA ASP A 30 -0.77 -13.08 -3.81
C ASP A 30 -2.14 -12.35 -3.86
N GLY A 31 -2.25 -11.19 -3.21
CA GLY A 31 -3.48 -10.38 -3.14
C GLY A 31 -4.43 -10.73 -2.00
N ASP A 32 -4.06 -11.67 -1.13
CA ASP A 32 -4.78 -11.99 0.09
C ASP A 32 -4.05 -11.42 1.31
N GLU A 33 -4.81 -10.82 2.24
CA GLU A 33 -4.31 -10.40 3.54
C GLU A 33 -3.92 -11.63 4.37
N VAL A 34 -2.66 -11.67 4.82
CA VAL A 34 -2.11 -12.78 5.60
C VAL A 34 -1.84 -12.40 7.05
N GLY A 35 -1.82 -11.10 7.39
CA GLY A 35 -1.63 -10.65 8.76
C GLY A 35 -1.43 -9.14 8.86
N ASN A 36 -1.23 -8.65 10.08
CA ASN A 36 -1.01 -7.23 10.35
C ASN A 36 -0.11 -7.01 11.57
N VAL A 37 0.51 -5.84 11.66
CA VAL A 37 1.41 -5.47 12.76
C VAL A 37 1.36 -3.97 13.03
N VAL A 38 1.61 -3.59 14.29
CA VAL A 38 1.81 -2.18 14.69
C VAL A 38 3.26 -1.99 15.13
N LEU A 39 3.96 -1.05 14.50
CA LEU A 39 5.36 -0.75 14.83
C LEU A 39 5.66 0.75 14.76
N GLY A 40 6.77 1.17 15.37
CA GLY A 40 7.20 2.57 15.31
C GLY A 40 7.58 2.98 13.89
N VAL A 41 7.19 4.20 13.49
CA VAL A 41 7.47 4.75 12.15
C VAL A 41 8.97 4.80 11.84
N ASP A 42 9.82 4.85 12.85
CA ASP A 42 11.29 4.85 12.72
C ASP A 42 11.84 3.60 12.01
N ARG A 43 11.06 2.51 12.00
CA ARG A 43 11.37 1.25 11.31
C ARG A 43 11.01 1.27 9.83
N LEU A 44 10.17 2.21 9.41
CA LEU A 44 9.78 2.37 8.02
C LEU A 44 10.75 3.32 7.30
N PRO A 45 10.96 3.13 5.99
CA PRO A 45 11.66 4.11 5.18
C PRO A 45 10.91 5.44 5.23
N ASP A 46 11.65 6.57 5.34
CA ASP A 46 11.06 7.90 5.47
C ASP A 46 10.02 8.22 4.40
N ASP A 47 10.26 7.79 3.15
CA ASP A 47 9.34 7.98 2.02
C ASP A 47 8.03 7.18 2.15
N GLY A 48 8.01 6.10 2.93
CA GLY A 48 6.84 5.24 3.14
C GLY A 48 6.08 5.51 4.44
N ARG A 49 6.40 6.58 5.18
CA ARG A 49 5.77 6.94 6.47
C ARG A 49 4.46 7.70 6.31
N HIS A 50 3.57 7.20 5.46
CA HIS A 50 2.27 7.79 5.23
C HIS A 50 1.22 6.71 4.95
N ALA A 51 -0.04 7.03 5.20
CA ALA A 51 -1.15 6.15 4.83
C ALA A 51 -1.15 5.87 3.32
N ASP A 52 -1.64 4.69 2.95
CA ASP A 52 -1.65 4.15 1.58
C ASP A 52 -0.25 3.91 0.96
N ALA A 53 0.84 3.97 1.75
CA ALA A 53 2.15 3.58 1.27
C ALA A 53 2.21 2.06 1.07
N ILE A 54 2.74 1.63 -0.08
CA ILE A 54 3.01 0.22 -0.38
C ILE A 54 4.50 -0.01 -0.21
N LEU A 55 4.83 -1.02 0.58
CA LEU A 55 6.17 -1.41 0.94
C LEU A 55 6.40 -2.87 0.53
N ASP A 56 7.55 -3.16 -0.05
CA ASP A 56 8.06 -4.54 -0.10
C ASP A 56 8.82 -4.82 1.20
N VAL A 57 8.33 -5.79 1.96
CA VAL A 57 8.82 -6.12 3.30
C VAL A 57 9.34 -7.55 3.34
N GLU A 58 10.53 -7.73 3.91
CA GLU A 58 11.09 -9.03 4.24
C GLU A 58 10.92 -9.28 5.73
N VAL A 59 10.25 -10.37 6.08
CA VAL A 59 10.08 -10.83 7.46
C VAL A 59 11.12 -11.92 7.72
N GLU A 60 11.88 -11.77 8.80
CA GLU A 60 12.82 -12.77 9.32
C GLU A 60 12.72 -12.82 10.85
N ASP A 61 12.66 -14.02 11.44
CA ASP A 61 12.61 -14.23 12.89
C ASP A 61 11.44 -13.45 13.55
N GLY A 62 10.30 -13.39 12.87
CA GLY A 62 9.11 -12.68 13.33
C GLY A 62 9.30 -11.15 13.43
N SER A 63 10.19 -10.56 12.64
CA SER A 63 10.45 -9.12 12.59
C SER A 63 10.69 -8.64 11.16
N ILE A 64 10.47 -7.34 10.90
CA ILE A 64 10.85 -6.73 9.62
C ILE A 64 12.37 -6.66 9.54
N ALA A 65 12.96 -7.44 8.62
CA ALA A 65 14.37 -7.39 8.29
C ALA A 65 14.68 -6.21 7.36
N THR A 66 13.89 -6.05 6.30
CA THR A 66 14.00 -4.96 5.33
C THR A 66 12.63 -4.44 4.90
N ALA A 67 12.53 -3.14 4.63
CA ALA A 67 11.33 -2.50 4.10
C ALA A 67 11.73 -1.48 3.02
N THR A 68 11.24 -1.68 1.80
CA THR A 68 11.52 -0.82 0.65
C THR A 68 10.23 -0.20 0.16
N TYR A 69 10.18 1.11 0.01
CA TYR A 69 9.02 1.80 -0.56
C TYR A 69 8.95 1.58 -2.07
N GLU A 70 7.79 1.10 -2.57
CA GLU A 70 7.52 0.87 -4.00
C GLU A 70 6.61 1.98 -4.58
N PRO A 71 7.16 3.15 -4.98
CA PRO A 71 6.35 4.28 -5.48
C PRO A 71 5.57 3.93 -6.77
N GLU A 72 6.07 3.01 -7.58
CA GLU A 72 5.52 2.66 -8.90
C GLU A 72 4.18 1.91 -8.79
N ARG A 73 4.00 1.10 -7.73
CA ARG A 73 2.71 0.46 -7.43
C ARG A 73 1.70 1.43 -6.83
N THR A 74 2.16 2.39 -6.02
CA THR A 74 1.32 3.47 -5.49
C THR A 74 0.78 4.36 -6.62
N SER A 75 1.60 4.69 -7.63
CA SER A 75 1.17 5.47 -8.81
C SER A 75 0.23 4.70 -9.76
N SER A 76 0.44 3.40 -9.97
CA SER A 76 -0.41 2.60 -10.87
C SER A 76 -1.90 2.56 -10.48
N ARG A 77 -2.22 2.67 -9.18
CA ARG A 77 -3.62 2.75 -8.70
C ARG A 77 -4.25 4.12 -8.96
N SER A 78 -3.45 5.20 -8.99
CA SER A 78 -3.91 6.55 -9.32
C SER A 78 -4.27 6.70 -10.80
N GLU A 79 -3.51 6.08 -11.71
CA GLU A 79 -3.77 6.14 -13.15
C GLU A 79 -5.03 5.35 -13.55
N ALA A 80 -5.26 4.16 -12.97
CA ALA A 80 -6.46 3.37 -13.25
C ALA A 80 -7.77 4.03 -12.79
N ALA A 81 -7.72 4.89 -11.76
CA ALA A 81 -8.87 5.66 -11.29
C ALA A 81 -9.18 6.87 -12.20
N GLN A 82 -8.16 7.53 -12.75
CA GLN A 82 -8.33 8.69 -13.63
C GLN A 82 -8.87 8.31 -15.02
N ASP A 83 -8.42 7.19 -15.59
CA ASP A 83 -8.82 6.76 -16.94
C ASP A 83 -10.35 6.50 -17.07
N ARG A 84 -10.98 6.02 -15.99
CA ARG A 84 -12.46 5.88 -15.92
C ARG A 84 -13.18 7.22 -15.82
N PHE A 85 -12.60 8.20 -15.15
CA PHE A 85 -13.23 9.51 -14.96
C PHE A 85 -13.25 10.33 -16.26
N ASP A 86 -12.19 10.26 -17.06
CA ASP A 86 -12.14 10.84 -18.41
C ASP A 86 -13.15 10.21 -19.36
N ARG A 87 -13.37 8.89 -19.24
CA ARG A 87 -14.38 8.17 -20.03
C ARG A 87 -15.82 8.55 -19.66
N LEU A 88 -16.09 8.88 -18.40
CA LEU A 88 -17.40 9.33 -17.93
C LEU A 88 -17.64 10.83 -18.19
N SER A 89 -16.56 11.62 -18.26
CA SER A 89 -16.61 13.06 -18.53
C SER A 89 -16.69 13.40 -20.02
N SER A 90 -16.42 12.44 -20.90
CA SER A 90 -16.65 12.57 -22.34
C SER A 90 -18.16 12.60 -22.62
N ARG A 91 -18.68 13.82 -22.84
CA ARG A 91 -20.05 14.10 -23.27
C ARG A 91 -20.50 13.12 -24.37
N PRO A 92 -21.67 12.49 -24.25
CA PRO A 92 -22.33 11.88 -25.40
C PRO A 92 -22.50 12.94 -26.50
N PRO A 93 -22.31 12.59 -27.79
CA PRO A 93 -22.64 13.52 -28.87
C PRO A 93 -24.11 13.92 -28.72
N LYS A 94 -24.38 15.22 -28.80
CA LYS A 94 -25.74 15.74 -28.86
C LYS A 94 -26.29 15.34 -30.23
N ASP A 95 -27.31 14.49 -30.22
CA ASP A 95 -28.22 14.36 -31.36
C ASP A 95 -28.83 15.75 -31.61
N ASP A 96 -28.34 16.41 -32.66
CA ASP A 96 -28.96 17.62 -33.23
C ASP A 96 -30.07 17.12 -34.14
N ASP A 97 -31.27 17.01 -33.57
CA ASP A 97 -32.53 16.75 -34.27
C ASP A 97 -32.71 17.79 -35.40
N LYS A 98 -32.72 17.34 -36.66
CA LYS A 98 -33.15 18.17 -37.80
C LYS A 98 -34.01 17.39 -38.78
#